data_AF-A0A1D7QZG9-F1
#
_entry.id   AF-A0A1D7QZG9-F1
#
_cell.length_a   1.000
_cell.length_b   1.000
_cell.length_c   1.000
_cell.angle_alpha   90.00
_cell.angle_beta   90.00
_cell.angle_gamma   90.00
#
_symmetry.space_group_name_H-M   'P 1'
#
loop_
_entity.id
_entity.type
_entity.pdbx_description
1 polymer ?
#
loop_
_entity_poly.entity_id
_entity_poly.type
_entity_poly.pdbx_seq_one_letter_code
_entity_poly.pdbx_strand_id
1 'polypeptide(L)' 'MVITDNMPVSGIVDSWPETTAVLDRYKIPTDSNQPLFHFVQCDALTTMLSELNHIIGSSSVTCIDGG' A
#
# COMPACT_ATOMS: atom_id res chain seq x y z
N MET A 1 8.79 -6.14 -5.56
CA MET A 1 8.31 -4.86 -6.13
C MET A 1 7.95 -3.94 -4.96
N VAL A 2 8.11 -2.63 -5.10
CA VAL A 2 7.98 -1.66 -3.99
C VAL A 2 6.95 -0.59 -4.37
N ILE A 3 6.07 -0.21 -3.45
CA ILE A 3 5.15 0.93 -3.60
C ILE A 3 5.91 2.22 -3.29
N THR A 4 5.74 3.22 -4.16
CA THR A 4 6.28 4.57 -4.00
C THR A 4 5.16 5.60 -3.91
N ASP A 5 5.45 6.78 -3.34
CA ASP A 5 4.47 7.84 -3.12
C ASP A 5 3.85 8.41 -4.40
N ASN A 6 4.59 8.36 -5.51
CA ASN A 6 4.16 8.86 -6.80
C ASN A 6 3.28 7.86 -7.59
N MET A 7 3.02 6.67 -7.04
CA MET A 7 2.11 5.71 -7.66
C MET A 7 0.64 6.12 -7.44
N PRO A 8 -0.22 5.98 -8.46
CA PRO A 8 -1.65 6.24 -8.31
C PRO A 8 -2.29 5.19 -7.40
N VAL A 9 -3.21 5.62 -6.53
CA VAL A 9 -3.90 4.73 -5.56
C VAL A 9 -4.60 3.57 -6.27
N SER A 10 -5.33 3.86 -7.34
CA SER A 10 -6.00 2.86 -8.17
C SER A 10 -5.03 1.78 -8.68
N GLY A 11 -3.84 2.18 -9.15
CA GLY A 11 -2.82 1.25 -9.63
C GLY A 11 -2.21 0.38 -8.53
N ILE A 12 -2.08 0.93 -7.32
CA ILE A 12 -1.62 0.19 -6.14
C ILE A 12 -2.65 -0.88 -5.77
N VAL A 13 -3.94 -0.53 -5.72
CA VAL A 13 -5.02 -1.45 -5.37
C VAL A 13 -5.20 -2.54 -6.42
N ASP A 14 -5.08 -2.20 -7.71
CA ASP A 14 -5.16 -3.14 -8.82
C ASP A 14 -4.00 -4.16 -8.80
N SER A 15 -2.79 -3.70 -8.46
CA SER A 15 -1.61 -4.57 -8.35
C SER A 15 -1.55 -5.38 -7.04
N TRP A 16 -2.01 -4.78 -5.94
CA TRP A 16 -1.95 -5.33 -4.58
C TRP A 16 -3.26 -5.08 -3.83
N PRO A 17 -4.30 -5.89 -4.09
CA PRO A 17 -5.59 -5.71 -3.44
C PRO A 17 -5.51 -5.87 -1.91
N GLU A 18 -4.49 -6.54 -1.35
CA GLU A 18 -4.32 -6.63 0.09
C GLU A 18 -3.97 -5.29 0.76
N THR A 19 -3.47 -4.32 -0.01
CA THR A 19 -3.14 -2.96 0.49
C THR A 19 -4.38 -2.09 0.75
N THR A 20 -5.54 -2.49 0.23
CA THR A 20 -6.84 -1.81 0.43
C THR A 20 -7.13 -1.56 1.91
N ALA A 21 -6.77 -2.50 2.78
CA ALA A 21 -6.98 -2.38 4.23
C ALA A 21 -6.18 -1.23 4.86
N VAL A 22 -4.98 -0.95 4.34
CA VAL A 22 -4.17 0.20 4.79
C VAL A 22 -4.79 1.48 4.27
N LEU A 23 -5.13 1.53 2.98
CA LEU A 23 -5.72 2.73 2.37
C LEU A 23 -7.01 3.15 3.08
N ASP A 24 -7.87 2.20 3.47
CA ASP A 24 -9.09 2.48 4.23
C ASP A 24 -8.80 3.05 5.63
N ARG A 25 -7.77 2.54 6.33
CA ARG A 25 -7.34 3.06 7.64
C ARG A 25 -6.93 4.53 7.57
N TYR A 26 -6.28 4.93 6.48
CA TYR A 26 -5.87 6.32 6.22
C TYR A 26 -6.98 7.14 5.53
N LYS A 27 -8.18 6.58 5.33
CA LYS A 27 -9.32 7.22 4.64
C LYS A 27 -9.00 7.67 3.21
N ILE A 28 -8.13 6.93 2.52
CA ILE A 28 -7.76 7.21 1.14
C ILE A 28 -8.77 6.55 0.19
N PRO A 29 -9.31 7.28 -0.79
CA PRO A 29 -10.20 6.71 -1.81
C PRO A 29 -9.43 5.77 -2.74
N THR A 30 -9.77 4.48 -2.71
CA THR A 30 -9.12 3.42 -3.48
C THR A 30 -9.36 3.49 -4.98
N ASP A 31 -10.44 4.14 -5.40
CA ASP A 31 -10.78 4.39 -6.81
C ASP A 31 -10.00 5.58 -7.41
N SER A 32 -9.23 6.30 -6.60
CA SER A 32 -8.57 7.51 -7.09
C SER A 32 -7.35 7.22 -7.96
N ASN A 33 -7.26 7.91 -9.09
CA ASN A 33 -6.07 7.88 -9.94
C ASN A 33 -5.01 8.92 -9.52
N GLN A 34 -5.18 9.55 -8.35
CA GLN A 34 -4.22 10.49 -7.78
C GLN A 34 -3.12 9.74 -7.00
N PRO A 35 -1.91 10.33 -6.89
CA PRO A 35 -0.80 9.73 -6.16
C PRO A 35 -0.99 9.81 -4.65
N LEU A 36 -0.33 8.93 -3.90
CA LEU A 36 -0.46 8.84 -2.44
C LEU A 36 -0.08 10.13 -1.71
N PHE A 37 0.96 10.83 -2.18
CA PHE A 37 1.37 12.10 -1.59
C PHE A 37 0.29 13.19 -1.67
N HIS A 38 -0.71 13.04 -2.54
CA HIS A 38 -1.82 13.98 -2.65
C HIS A 38 -2.81 13.85 -1.47
N PHE A 39 -2.92 12.65 -0.90
CA PHE A 39 -3.85 12.35 0.19
C PHE A 39 -3.20 12.41 1.57
N VAL A 40 -1.89 12.13 1.64
CA VAL A 40 -1.17 12.00 2.91
C VAL A 40 0.05 12.90 2.91
N GLN A 41 0.22 13.67 4.01
CA GLN A 41 1.39 14.51 4.22
C GLN A 41 2.66 13.66 4.47
N CYS A 42 3.84 14.20 4.14
CA CYS A 42 5.11 13.47 4.12
C CYS A 42 5.42 12.58 5.34
N ASP A 43 5.07 13.04 6.55
CA ASP A 43 5.34 12.31 7.79
C ASP A 43 4.50 11.01 7.90
N ALA A 44 3.19 11.12 7.67
CA ALA A 44 2.29 9.98 7.63
C ALA A 44 2.48 9.10 6.37
N LEU A 45 2.93 9.71 5.27
CA LEU A 45 3.16 9.03 3.99
C LEU A 45 4.30 8.01 4.12
N THR A 46 5.39 8.38 4.79
CA THR A 46 6.54 7.48 5.01
C THR A 46 6.13 6.25 5.84
N THR A 47 5.33 6.47 6.87
CA THR A 47 4.77 5.40 7.71
C THR A 47 3.86 4.50 6.90
N MET A 48 2.94 5.07 6.12
CA MET A 48 2.01 4.33 5.30
C MET A 48 2.71 3.52 4.20
N LEU A 49 3.71 4.10 3.53
CA LEU A 49 4.54 3.38 2.54
C LEU A 49 5.26 2.19 3.16
N SER A 50 5.74 2.32 4.39
CA SER A 50 6.39 1.21 5.10
C SER A 50 5.40 0.08 5.38
N GLU A 51 4.19 0.40 5.85
CA GLU A 51 3.11 -0.59 6.07
C GLU A 51 2.70 -1.27 4.76
N LEU A 52 2.49 -0.49 3.69
CA LEU A 52 2.14 -0.99 2.36
C LEU A 52 3.20 -1.97 1.84
N ASN A 53 4.47 -1.59 1.90
CA ASN A 53 5.57 -2.44 1.47
C ASN A 53 5.78 -3.65 2.39
N HIS A 54 5.49 -3.51 3.69
CA HIS A 54 5.51 -4.64 4.61
C HIS A 54 4.41 -5.65 4.25
N ILE A 55 3.22 -5.21 3.88
CA ILE A 55 2.13 -6.09 3.44
C ILE A 55 2.51 -6.85 2.17
N ILE A 56 2.98 -6.16 1.13
CA ILE A 56 3.41 -6.83 -0.11
C ILE A 56 4.57 -7.80 0.18
N GLY A 57 5.53 -7.36 1.00
CA GLY A 57 6.68 -8.15 1.41
C GLY A 57 6.25 -9.40 2.18
N SER A 58 5.38 -9.26 3.17
CA SER A 58 4.83 -10.32 4.02
C SER A 58 3.86 -11.24 3.28
N SER A 59 3.14 -10.77 2.27
CA SER A 59 2.33 -11.63 1.39
C SER A 59 3.20 -12.63 0.62
N SER A 60 4.44 -12.25 0.25
CA SER A 60 5.45 -13.18 -0.27
C SER A 60 5.92 -14.23 0.75
N VAL A 61 5.62 -14.03 2.03
CA VAL A 61 6.01 -14.90 3.15
C VAL A 61 4.77 -15.54 3.78
N THR A 62 3.86 -16.06 2.95
CA THR A 62 2.91 -17.05 3.43
C THR A 62 3.50 -18.44 3.26
N CYS A 63 3.95 -19.00 4.39
CA CYS A 63 4.06 -20.42 4.68
C CYS A 63 4.92 -21.30 3.74
N ILE A 64 6.19 -21.46 4.11
CA ILE A 64 6.73 -22.82 4.27
C ILE A 64 6.68 -23.16 5.76
N ASP A 65 5.46 -23.40 6.24
CA ASP A 65 5.27 -24.47 7.21
C ASP A 65 5.38 -25.76 6.39
N GLY A 66 6.47 -26.50 6.58
CA GLY A 66 6.80 -27.63 5.73
C GLY A 66 7.99 -28.41 6.25
N GLY A 67 7.78 -29.15 7.34
CA GLY A 67 8.66 -30.25 7.77
C GLY A 67 9.02 -30.26 9.25
#